data_AF-A0A452F151-F1
#
_entry.id   AF-A0A452F151-F1
#
_cell.length_a   1.000
_cell.length_b   1.000
_cell.length_c   1.000
_cell.angle_alpha   90.00
_cell.angle_beta   90.00
_cell.angle_gamma   90.00
#
_symmetry.space_group_name_H-M   'P 1'
#
loop_
_entity.id
_entity.type
_entity.pdbx_description
1 polymer ?
#
loop_
_entity_poly.entity_id
_entity_poly.type
_entity_poly.pdbx_seq_one_letter_code
_entity_poly.pdbx_strand_id
1 'polypeptide(L)'
;MAEPVTKLVLFLCLGNICRSPIAEAGFRKLVTDQNISDNWRTDRNPPDYWGRACMKKHGIPMSHVARQVTKEDFATFDYMLCTDESNLRGVNRKSNQVKNCRAKIELLWSYDPQKQLIIEDPYYGNDADFEAVYQQGVRCCRAFLEKVRGPRRPAVAQAHPPRPCGKCQQCPLFS
;
A
#
# COMPACT_ATOMS: atom_id res chain seq x y z
N MET A 1 15.42 -0.30 -19.93
CA MET A 1 14.15 -0.36 -19.17
C MET A 1 14.31 0.58 -17.99
N ALA A 2 13.43 1.57 -17.80
CA ALA A 2 13.52 2.46 -16.64
C ALA A 2 13.30 1.63 -15.37
N GLU A 3 14.22 1.70 -14.41
CA GLU A 3 14.00 1.06 -13.12
C GLU A 3 12.73 1.63 -12.48
N PRO A 4 11.86 0.77 -11.93
CA PRO A 4 10.65 1.25 -11.29
C PRO A 4 11.04 2.10 -10.07
N VAL A 5 10.65 3.38 -10.11
CA VAL A 5 10.87 4.30 -8.99
C VAL A 5 10.07 3.78 -7.79
N THR A 6 10.75 3.40 -6.72
CA THR A 6 10.11 2.97 -5.47
C THR A 6 9.24 4.11 -4.91
N LYS A 7 7.97 3.82 -4.65
CA LYS A 7 7.02 4.75 -4.02
C LYS A 7 6.98 4.55 -2.51
N LEU A 8 6.92 5.64 -1.76
CA LEU A 8 6.89 5.65 -0.30
C LEU A 8 5.50 6.08 0.19
N VAL A 9 4.86 5.24 1.01
CA VAL A 9 3.55 5.56 1.63
C VAL A 9 3.62 5.43 3.15
N LEU A 10 3.07 6.42 3.85
CA LEU A 10 2.94 6.45 5.30
C LEU A 10 1.46 6.47 5.70
N PHE A 11 1.06 5.57 6.60
CA PHE A 11 -0.30 5.52 7.15
C PHE A 11 -0.33 6.21 8.50
N LEU A 12 -1.31 7.07 8.74
CA LEU A 12 -1.37 7.94 9.92
C LEU A 12 -2.73 7.80 10.64
N CYS A 13 -2.67 7.52 11.94
CA CYS A 13 -3.79 7.67 12.87
C CYS A 13 -3.32 8.37 14.14
N LEU A 14 -4.23 8.75 15.05
CA LEU A 14 -3.88 9.55 16.24
C LEU A 14 -2.75 8.95 17.09
N GLY A 15 -2.91 7.69 17.53
CA GLY A 15 -1.93 7.02 18.40
C GLY A 15 -0.93 6.14 17.66
N ASN A 16 -1.12 5.90 16.35
CA ASN A 16 -0.31 4.96 15.56
C ASN A 16 -0.23 3.52 16.15
N ILE A 17 -1.34 3.08 16.77
CA ILE A 17 -1.48 1.79 17.46
C ILE A 17 -2.64 0.91 16.96
N CYS A 18 -3.66 1.48 16.30
CA CYS A 18 -4.83 0.72 15.84
C CYS A 18 -5.03 0.79 14.32
N ARG A 19 -5.57 1.91 13.81
CA ARG A 19 -6.01 2.03 12.41
C ARG A 19 -4.85 2.05 11.41
N SER A 20 -3.82 2.86 11.66
CA SER A 20 -2.68 2.96 10.74
C SER A 20 -1.83 1.68 10.66
N PRO A 21 -1.50 0.97 11.75
CA PRO A 21 -0.78 -0.31 11.65
C PRO A 21 -1.56 -1.38 10.88
N ILE A 22 -2.89 -1.43 11.03
CA ILE A 22 -3.75 -2.37 10.30
C ILE A 22 -3.73 -2.05 8.81
N ALA A 23 -3.92 -0.78 8.45
CA ALA A 23 -3.86 -0.34 7.06
C ALA A 23 -2.49 -0.63 6.42
N GLU A 24 -1.40 -0.36 7.15
CA GLU A 24 -0.05 -0.63 6.67
C GLU A 24 0.20 -2.12 6.43
N ALA A 25 -0.12 -2.97 7.39
CA ALA A 25 0.07 -4.40 7.27
C ALA A 25 -0.80 -5.01 6.14
N GLY A 26 -2.04 -4.54 6.01
CA GLY A 26 -2.93 -4.88 4.89
C GLY A 26 -2.36 -4.45 3.53
N PHE A 27 -1.84 -3.23 3.43
CA PHE A 27 -1.20 -2.72 2.23
C PHE A 27 0.05 -3.53 1.86
N ARG A 28 0.90 -3.83 2.85
CA ARG A 28 2.12 -4.63 2.68
C ARG A 28 1.80 -6.02 2.14
N LYS A 29 0.80 -6.69 2.72
CA LYS A 29 0.31 -7.97 2.18
C LYS A 29 -0.16 -7.80 0.73
N LEU A 30 -0.95 -6.77 0.45
CA LEU A 30 -1.51 -6.55 -0.87
C LEU A 30 -0.44 -6.32 -1.96
N VAL A 31 0.64 -5.59 -1.67
CA VAL A 31 1.75 -5.41 -2.62
C VAL A 31 2.62 -6.65 -2.77
N THR A 32 2.78 -7.44 -1.71
CA THR A 32 3.47 -8.73 -1.74
C THR A 32 2.70 -9.75 -2.57
N ASP A 33 1.39 -9.89 -2.35
CA ASP A 33 0.51 -10.80 -3.11
C ASP A 33 0.48 -10.47 -4.61
N GLN A 34 0.78 -9.22 -4.98
CA GLN A 34 0.88 -8.77 -6.37
C GLN A 34 2.31 -8.78 -6.94
N ASN A 35 3.31 -9.28 -6.21
CA ASN A 35 4.73 -9.31 -6.59
C ASN A 35 5.28 -7.93 -6.98
N ILE A 36 4.92 -6.89 -6.22
CA ILE A 36 5.36 -5.51 -6.45
C ILE A 36 5.89 -4.83 -5.18
N SER A 37 6.23 -5.61 -4.16
CA SER A 37 6.78 -5.11 -2.90
C SER A 37 8.04 -4.27 -3.12
N ASP A 38 8.87 -4.58 -4.12
CA ASP A 38 10.11 -3.84 -4.39
C ASP A 38 9.85 -2.40 -4.90
N ASN A 39 8.64 -2.18 -5.43
CA ASN A 39 8.20 -0.88 -5.93
C ASN A 39 7.56 0.00 -4.84
N TRP A 40 7.41 -0.53 -3.61
CA TRP A 40 6.72 0.16 -2.53
C TRP A 40 7.47 0.03 -1.20
N ARG A 41 7.53 1.12 -0.46
CA ARG A 41 8.08 1.13 0.91
C ARG A 41 7.07 1.76 1.86
N THR A 42 6.80 1.05 2.95
CA THR A 42 6.07 1.56 4.12
C THR A 42 7.05 1.86 5.25
N ASP A 43 6.56 2.36 6.39
CA ASP A 43 7.40 2.65 7.55
C ASP A 43 8.05 1.37 8.13
N ARG A 44 9.22 1.49 8.79
CA ARG A 44 10.14 0.36 9.06
C ARG A 44 10.14 -0.20 10.49
N ASN A 45 9.15 0.06 11.34
CA ASN A 45 9.27 -0.23 12.78
C ASN A 45 8.51 -1.51 13.24
N PRO A 46 8.95 -2.29 14.26
CA PRO A 46 8.36 -3.57 14.77
C PRO A 46 7.43 -3.52 16.04
N PRO A 47 6.60 -4.52 16.43
CA PRO A 47 5.16 -4.41 16.82
C PRO A 47 4.71 -3.94 18.21
N ASP A 48 3.58 -3.23 18.16
CA ASP A 48 2.55 -2.99 19.17
C ASP A 48 1.54 -4.16 19.29
N TYR A 49 0.78 -4.19 20.38
CA TYR A 49 -0.12 -5.25 20.83
C TYR A 49 -1.52 -5.18 20.18
N TRP A 50 -1.99 -3.99 19.83
CA TRP A 50 -3.37 -3.74 19.39
C TRP A 50 -3.59 -4.10 17.91
N GLY A 51 -4.74 -4.71 17.59
CA GLY A 51 -5.06 -5.20 16.24
C GLY A 51 -4.33 -6.49 15.82
N ARG A 52 -3.31 -6.96 16.56
CA ARG A 52 -2.55 -8.18 16.24
C ARG A 52 -3.45 -9.42 16.17
N ALA A 53 -4.44 -9.53 17.05
CA ALA A 53 -5.40 -10.64 17.04
C ALA A 53 -6.21 -10.66 15.73
N CYS A 54 -6.73 -9.51 15.29
CA CYS A 54 -7.40 -9.36 13.99
C CYS A 54 -6.45 -9.77 12.84
N MET A 55 -5.25 -9.20 12.77
CA MET A 55 -4.32 -9.51 11.68
C MET A 55 -3.88 -10.97 11.66
N LYS A 56 -3.73 -11.60 12.83
CA LYS A 56 -3.42 -13.03 12.96
C LYS A 56 -4.53 -13.90 12.38
N LYS A 57 -5.81 -13.54 12.55
CA LYS A 57 -6.96 -14.22 11.91
C LYS A 57 -6.84 -14.20 10.38
N HIS A 58 -6.26 -13.14 9.82
CA HIS A 58 -6.02 -12.99 8.37
C HIS A 58 -4.65 -13.51 7.89
N GLY A 59 -3.86 -14.13 8.77
CA GLY A 59 -2.52 -14.64 8.43
C GLY A 59 -1.50 -13.55 8.10
N ILE A 60 -1.71 -12.33 8.59
CA ILE A 60 -0.86 -11.17 8.27
C ILE A 60 0.06 -10.88 9.47
N PRO A 61 1.39 -11.03 9.31
CA PRO A 61 2.31 -10.65 10.37
C PRO A 61 2.31 -9.12 10.52
N MET A 62 2.11 -8.65 11.74
CA MET A 62 2.23 -7.24 12.08
C MET A 62 3.49 -7.02 12.92
N SER A 63 4.29 -6.06 12.47
CA SER A 63 5.51 -5.56 13.08
C SER A 63 5.46 -4.04 12.86
N HIS A 64 5.22 -3.27 13.92
CA HIS A 64 4.97 -1.82 14.00
C HIS A 64 5.28 -1.15 15.38
N VAL A 65 6.22 -0.18 15.50
CA VAL A 65 6.34 0.65 16.73
C VAL A 65 5.61 1.96 16.48
N ALA A 66 4.72 2.34 17.40
CA ALA A 66 4.10 3.65 17.37
C ALA A 66 5.16 4.76 17.38
N ARG A 67 5.11 5.65 16.39
CA ARG A 67 5.95 6.85 16.35
C ARG A 67 5.16 8.07 15.92
N GLN A 68 5.68 9.23 16.28
CA GLN A 68 5.15 10.50 15.78
C GLN A 68 5.69 10.80 14.38
N VAL A 69 4.86 11.50 13.61
CA VAL A 69 5.26 12.09 12.32
C VAL A 69 6.26 13.23 12.55
N THR A 70 7.37 13.23 11.80
CA THR A 70 8.42 14.25 11.84
C THR A 70 8.34 15.18 10.63
N LYS A 71 9.17 16.24 10.59
CA LYS A 71 9.20 17.16 9.44
C LYS A 71 9.80 16.49 8.19
N GLU A 72 10.73 15.57 8.40
CA GLU A 72 11.44 14.83 7.36
C GLU A 72 10.51 13.86 6.63
N ASP A 73 9.49 13.32 7.31
CA ASP A 73 8.48 12.46 6.68
C ASP A 73 7.80 13.17 5.50
N PHE A 74 7.47 14.46 5.64
CA PHE A 74 6.81 15.25 4.58
C PHE A 74 7.68 15.44 3.33
N ALA A 75 9.00 15.40 3.48
CA ALA A 75 9.94 15.49 2.37
C ALA A 75 10.27 14.12 1.76
N THR A 76 10.12 13.05 2.54
CA THR A 76 10.54 11.69 2.18
C THR A 76 9.42 10.88 1.52
N PHE A 77 8.21 10.92 2.08
CA PHE A 77 7.10 10.11 1.61
C PHE A 77 6.40 10.74 0.39
N ASP A 78 5.92 9.91 -0.52
CA ASP A 78 5.11 10.34 -1.66
C ASP A 78 3.64 10.53 -1.25
N TYR A 79 3.17 9.68 -0.34
CA TYR A 79 1.78 9.67 0.13
C TYR A 79 1.72 9.56 1.65
N MET A 80 0.89 10.39 2.28
CA MET A 80 0.57 10.33 3.70
C MET A 80 -0.94 10.15 3.84
N LEU A 81 -1.37 8.94 4.21
CA LEU A 81 -2.77 8.53 4.23
C LEU A 81 -3.32 8.54 5.66
N CYS A 82 -4.20 9.50 5.94
CA CYS A 82 -4.81 9.72 7.25
C CYS A 82 -6.11 8.92 7.42
N THR A 83 -6.36 8.41 8.62
CA THR A 83 -7.55 7.59 8.92
C THR A 83 -8.72 8.38 9.52
N ASP A 84 -8.63 9.70 9.65
CA ASP A 84 -9.78 10.56 9.94
C ASP A 84 -9.46 12.03 9.62
N GLU A 85 -10.48 12.87 9.61
CA GLU A 85 -10.33 14.29 9.30
C GLU A 85 -9.52 15.06 10.33
N SER A 86 -9.55 14.64 11.61
CA SER A 86 -8.78 15.29 12.66
C SER A 86 -7.28 15.11 12.42
N ASN A 87 -6.89 13.88 12.08
CA ASN A 87 -5.53 13.54 11.66
C ASN A 87 -5.16 14.29 10.39
N LEU A 88 -6.05 14.33 9.38
CA LEU A 88 -5.79 15.08 8.15
C LEU A 88 -5.54 16.57 8.44
N ARG A 89 -6.39 17.22 9.25
CA ARG A 89 -6.21 18.63 9.64
C ARG A 89 -4.91 18.85 10.41
N GLY A 90 -4.59 17.98 11.36
CA GLY A 90 -3.35 18.07 12.15
C GLY A 90 -2.10 17.91 11.29
N VAL A 91 -2.10 16.95 10.36
CA VAL A 91 -0.99 16.69 9.44
C VAL A 91 -0.84 17.83 8.43
N ASN A 92 -1.94 18.37 7.87
CA ASN A 92 -1.90 19.55 7.00
C ASN A 92 -1.39 20.81 7.72
N ARG A 93 -1.75 21.01 9.00
CA ARG A 93 -1.21 22.12 9.78
C ARG A 93 0.31 22.00 9.96
N LYS A 94 0.82 20.77 10.14
CA LYS A 94 2.26 20.50 10.24
C LYS A 94 2.96 20.65 8.88
N SER A 95 2.34 20.20 7.78
CA SER A 95 2.92 20.32 6.43
C SER A 95 3.13 21.77 6.02
N ASN A 96 2.23 22.67 6.40
CA ASN A 96 2.37 24.11 6.14
C ASN A 96 3.60 24.75 6.82
N GLN A 97 4.22 24.05 7.78
CA GLN A 97 5.46 24.49 8.45
C GLN A 97 6.72 23.90 7.80
N VAL A 98 6.57 23.07 6.76
CA VAL A 98 7.66 22.40 6.05
C VAL A 98 7.81 23.02 4.66
N LYS A 99 9.01 23.52 4.35
CA LYS A 99 9.29 24.20 3.06
C LYS A 99 9.23 23.24 1.85
N ASN A 100 9.66 21.99 2.05
CA ASN A 100 9.81 21.01 0.97
C ASN A 100 8.84 19.83 1.16
N CYS A 101 7.54 20.13 1.26
CA CYS A 101 6.53 19.07 1.36
C CYS A 101 6.33 18.40 -0.01
N ARG A 102 6.84 17.17 -0.13
CA ARG A 102 6.62 16.29 -1.30
C ARG A 102 5.36 15.47 -1.15
N ALA A 103 5.03 15.08 0.07
CA ALA A 103 3.95 14.14 0.35
C ALA A 103 2.57 14.67 -0.09
N LYS A 104 1.82 13.83 -0.80
CA LYS A 104 0.39 14.03 -1.02
C LYS A 104 -0.37 13.54 0.21
N ILE A 105 -1.03 14.46 0.91
CA ILE A 105 -1.73 14.18 2.16
C ILE A 105 -3.23 14.02 1.87
N GLU A 106 -3.77 12.82 2.11
CA GLU A 106 -5.15 12.47 1.77
C GLU A 106 -5.79 11.60 2.86
N LEU A 107 -7.13 11.49 2.83
CA LEU A 107 -7.85 10.53 3.65
C LEU A 107 -7.79 9.15 3.01
N LEU A 108 -7.38 8.13 3.78
CA LEU A 108 -7.40 6.74 3.33
C LEU A 108 -8.81 6.31 2.92
N TRP A 109 -9.82 6.64 3.74
CA TRP A 109 -11.21 6.24 3.52
C TRP A 109 -11.86 6.89 2.30
N SER A 110 -11.29 8.00 1.79
CA SER A 110 -11.77 8.59 0.54
C SER A 110 -11.58 7.67 -0.68
N TYR A 111 -10.77 6.62 -0.53
CA TYR A 111 -10.54 5.60 -1.54
C TYR A 111 -11.54 4.43 -1.48
N ASP A 112 -12.47 4.39 -0.52
CA ASP A 112 -13.40 3.27 -0.41
C ASP A 112 -14.40 3.27 -1.58
N PRO A 113 -14.43 2.22 -2.43
CA PRO A 113 -15.44 2.10 -3.47
C PRO A 113 -16.88 2.06 -2.92
N GLN A 114 -17.05 1.66 -1.66
CA GLN A 114 -18.35 1.63 -0.96
C GLN A 114 -18.75 2.99 -0.39
N LYS A 115 -17.91 4.03 -0.54
CA LYS A 115 -18.15 5.40 -0.05
C LYS A 115 -18.36 5.50 1.47
N GLN A 116 -17.82 4.55 2.25
CA GLN A 116 -17.73 4.70 3.70
C GLN A 116 -16.58 5.67 4.01
N LEU A 117 -16.91 6.92 4.36
CA LEU A 117 -15.92 7.97 4.55
C LEU A 117 -15.34 7.99 5.97
N ILE A 118 -16.03 7.38 6.93
CA ILE A 118 -15.67 7.41 8.34
C ILE A 118 -15.71 5.98 8.86
N ILE A 119 -14.62 5.58 9.52
CA ILE A 119 -14.59 4.43 10.40
C ILE A 119 -14.22 4.91 11.79
N GLU A 120 -14.95 4.42 12.79
CA GLU A 120 -14.70 4.75 14.18
C GLU A 120 -13.35 4.21 14.65
N ASP A 121 -12.76 4.87 15.64
CA ASP A 121 -11.53 4.39 16.24
C ASP A 121 -11.84 3.13 17.08
N PRO A 122 -11.29 1.95 16.75
CA PRO A 122 -11.62 0.70 17.45
C PRO A 122 -11.00 0.64 18.86
N TYR A 123 -10.29 1.67 19.32
CA TYR A 123 -9.55 1.68 20.58
C TYR A 123 -10.40 1.30 21.81
N TYR A 124 -11.64 1.76 21.87
CA TYR A 124 -12.61 1.37 22.92
C TYR A 124 -13.64 0.33 22.46
N GLY A 125 -13.41 -0.24 21.28
CA GLY A 125 -14.30 -1.19 20.64
C GLY A 125 -13.99 -2.65 20.98
N ASN A 126 -14.55 -3.54 20.18
CA ASN A 126 -14.38 -4.98 20.26
C ASN A 126 -13.76 -5.54 18.97
N ASP A 127 -13.57 -6.86 18.91
CA ASP A 127 -12.98 -7.56 17.77
C ASP A 127 -13.66 -7.25 16.42
N ALA A 128 -14.99 -7.01 16.39
CA ALA A 128 -15.71 -6.66 15.17
C ALA A 128 -15.35 -5.26 14.67
N ASP A 129 -15.03 -4.33 15.57
CA ASP A 129 -14.60 -2.97 15.19
C ASP A 129 -13.22 -3.02 14.54
N PHE A 130 -12.31 -3.83 15.08
CA PHE A 130 -11.00 -4.09 14.46
C PHE A 130 -11.14 -4.80 13.09
N GLU A 131 -12.09 -5.71 12.95
CA GLU A 131 -12.39 -6.38 11.67
C GLU A 131 -12.93 -5.37 10.64
N ALA A 132 -13.84 -4.48 11.04
CA ALA A 132 -14.38 -3.44 10.16
C ALA A 132 -13.25 -2.53 9.63
N VAL A 133 -12.34 -2.09 10.52
CA VAL A 133 -11.15 -1.30 10.17
C VAL A 133 -10.27 -2.04 9.17
N TYR A 134 -10.04 -3.34 9.38
CA TYR A 134 -9.27 -4.16 8.46
C TYR A 134 -9.92 -4.25 7.08
N GLN A 135 -11.21 -4.63 7.02
CA GLN A 135 -11.92 -4.82 5.77
C GLN A 135 -11.95 -3.55 4.93
N GLN A 136 -12.29 -2.42 5.54
CA GLN A 136 -12.28 -1.13 4.85
C GLN A 136 -10.85 -0.69 4.48
N GLY A 137 -9.88 -0.90 5.37
CA GLY A 137 -8.45 -0.66 5.11
C GLY A 137 -7.99 -1.35 3.85
N VAL A 138 -8.29 -2.64 3.70
CA VAL A 138 -7.93 -3.43 2.51
C VAL A 138 -8.62 -2.91 1.25
N ARG A 139 -9.92 -2.58 1.31
CA ARG A 139 -10.65 -2.01 0.15
C ARG A 139 -10.02 -0.70 -0.31
N CYS A 140 -9.76 0.21 0.63
CA CYS A 140 -9.17 1.52 0.34
C CYS A 140 -7.74 1.38 -0.19
N CYS A 141 -6.92 0.52 0.42
CA CYS A 141 -5.55 0.26 -0.02
C CYS A 141 -5.52 -0.31 -1.44
N ARG A 142 -6.45 -1.19 -1.80
CA ARG A 142 -6.58 -1.73 -3.15
C ARG A 142 -6.91 -0.64 -4.16
N ALA A 143 -7.95 0.15 -3.90
CA ALA A 143 -8.37 1.24 -4.77
C ALA A 143 -7.29 2.33 -4.91
N PHE A 144 -6.60 2.66 -3.82
CA PHE A 144 -5.44 3.54 -3.81
C PHE A 144 -4.33 3.01 -4.71
N LEU A 145 -3.94 1.74 -4.55
CA LEU A 145 -2.89 1.14 -5.35
C LEU A 145 -3.23 1.17 -6.84
N GLU A 146 -4.47 0.83 -7.21
CA GLU A 146 -4.94 0.86 -8.60
C GLU A 146 -4.88 2.27 -9.19
N LYS A 147 -5.36 3.28 -8.46
CA LYS A 147 -5.30 4.68 -8.89
C LYS A 147 -3.86 5.16 -9.10
N VAL A 148 -2.95 4.82 -8.19
CA VAL A 148 -1.56 5.31 -8.23
C VAL A 148 -0.69 4.55 -9.25
N ARG A 149 -1.03 3.30 -9.59
CA ARG A 149 -0.36 2.56 -10.66
C ARG A 149 -0.82 2.99 -12.05
N GLY A 150 -2.01 3.58 -12.17
CA GLY A 150 -2.64 3.87 -13.46
C GLY A 150 -3.09 2.57 -14.16
N PRO A 151 -3.69 2.66 -15.36
CA PRO A 151 -4.13 1.48 -16.10
C PRO A 151 -2.95 0.52 -16.29
N ARG A 152 -3.15 -0.76 -15.97
CA ARG A 152 -2.18 -1.80 -16.32
C ARG A 152 -1.96 -1.70 -17.82
N ARG A 153 -0.74 -1.35 -18.25
CA ARG A 153 -0.37 -1.61 -19.64
C ARG A 153 -0.59 -3.11 -19.86
N PRO A 154 -1.36 -3.52 -20.89
CA PRO A 154 -1.51 -4.93 -21.17
C PRO A 154 -0.10 -5.53 -21.30
N ALA A 155 0.11 -6.69 -20.68
CA ALA A 155 1.37 -7.39 -20.80
C ALA A 155 1.66 -7.55 -22.29
N VAL A 156 2.70 -6.87 -22.78
CA VAL A 156 3.19 -7.10 -24.13
C VAL A 156 3.68 -8.53 -24.11
N ALA A 157 2.92 -9.44 -24.72
CA ALA A 157 3.38 -10.79 -24.98
C ALA A 157 4.72 -10.64 -25.71
N GLN A 158 5.81 -11.03 -25.05
CA GLN A 158 7.10 -11.08 -25.71
C GLN A 158 6.97 -12.12 -26.82
N ALA A 159 6.70 -11.65 -28.04
CA ALA A 159 6.82 -12.47 -29.22
C ALA A 159 8.30 -12.86 -29.32
N HIS A 160 8.64 -14.05 -28.86
CA HIS A 160 9.89 -14.66 -29.22
C HIS A 160 9.92 -14.79 -30.74
N PRO A 161 10.93 -14.24 -31.43
CA PRO A 161 11.07 -14.50 -32.85
C PRO A 161 11.17 -16.01 -33.07
N PRO A 162 10.52 -16.57 -34.10
CA PRO A 162 10.63 -17.98 -34.41
C PRO A 162 12.12 -18.30 -34.60
N ARG A 163 12.62 -19.29 -33.85
CA ARG A 163 13.97 -19.81 -34.04
C ARG A 163 14.09 -20.26 -35.50
N PRO A 164 15.14 -19.86 -36.24
CA PRO A 164 15.32 -20.35 -37.59
C PRO A 164 15.41 -21.88 -37.55
N CYS A 165 14.48 -22.53 -38.24
CA CYS A 165 14.50 -23.94 -38.58
C CYS A 165 15.87 -24.24 -39.19
N GLY A 166 16.69 -25.00 -38.48
CA GLY A 166 17.94 -25.54 -38.99
C GLY A 166 17.62 -26.43 -40.18
N LYS A 167 18.20 -26.11 -41.34
CA LYS A 167 18.08 -26.91 -42.56
C LYS A 167 18.45 -28.37 -42.26
N CYS A 168 17.47 -29.27 -42.22
CA CYS A 168 17.70 -30.69 -42.39
C CYS A 168 18.14 -30.93 -43.85
N GLN A 169 19.44 -30.87 -44.11
CA GLN A 169 20.04 -31.49 -45.28
C GLN A 169 20.03 -33.00 -45.07
N GLN A 170 18.95 -33.68 -45.44
CA GLN A 170 18.91 -35.09 -45.88
C GLN A 170 17.46 -35.53 -46.06
N CYS A 171 16.91 -35.33 -47.26
CA CYS A 171 15.79 -36.10 -47.78
C CYS A 171 16.11 -36.47 -49.23
N PRO A 172 16.50 -37.73 -49.54
CA PRO A 172 16.66 -38.19 -50.90
C PRO A 172 15.32 -38.75 -51.40
N LEU A 173 14.62 -37.98 -52.24
CA LEU A 173 13.52 -38.50 -53.05
C LEU A 173 13.74 -38.04 -54.50
N PHE A 174 14.66 -38.73 -55.15
CA PHE A 174 14.72 -38.90 -56.60
C PHE A 174 15.11 -40.35 -56.87
N SER A 175 14.12 -41.18 -57.15
CA SER A 175 14.15 -42.33 -58.06
C SER A 175 12.70 -42.75 -58.32
#